data_AF-A0A940XN32-F1
#
_entry.id   AF-A0A940XN32-F1
#
_cell.length_a   1.000
_cell.length_b   1.000
_cell.length_c   1.000
_cell.angle_alpha   90.00
_cell.angle_beta   90.00
_cell.angle_gamma   90.00
#
_symmetry.space_group_name_H-M   'P 1'
#
loop_
_entity.id
_entity.type
_entity.pdbx_description
1 polymer ?
#
loop_
_entity_poly.entity_id
_entity_poly.type
_entity_poly.pdbx_seq_one_letter_code
_entity_poly.pdbx_strand_id
1 'polypeptide(L)'
;MDAAARALTERGARVVGRIVQRRGVSAGGVGKMTLPYSSRTLLSYGKVRETAELCARTEADAAVFLTPLTERQRHVLPRLLGRPAVSLADVLTAD
;
A
#
# COMPACT_ATOMS: atom_id res chain seq x y z
N MET A 1 -0.41 1.14 12.38
CA MET A 1 0.85 1.20 11.60
C MET A 1 2.00 0.57 12.36
N ASP A 2 2.23 0.94 13.62
CA ASP A 2 3.38 0.40 14.38
C ASP A 2 3.26 -1.08 14.70
N ALA A 3 2.07 -1.54 15.11
CA ALA A 3 1.81 -2.97 15.31
C ALA A 3 2.06 -3.80 14.04
N ALA A 4 1.65 -3.30 12.86
CA ALA A 4 1.89 -3.95 11.59
C ALA A 4 3.39 -4.01 11.24
N ALA A 5 4.11 -2.90 11.47
CA ALA A 5 5.56 -2.87 11.24
C ALA A 5 6.29 -3.84 12.17
N ARG A 6 5.89 -3.91 13.45
CA ARG A 6 6.43 -4.85 14.42
C ARG A 6 6.17 -6.30 13.99
N ALA A 7 4.94 -6.64 13.60
CA ALA A 7 4.59 -7.98 13.16
C ALA A 7 5.39 -8.40 11.91
N LEU A 8 5.64 -7.48 10.97
CA LEU A 8 6.51 -7.73 9.81
C LEU A 8 7.97 -7.96 10.24
N THR A 9 8.50 -7.17 11.17
CA THR A 9 9.84 -7.36 11.72
C THR A 9 9.99 -8.69 12.44
N GLU A 10 8.97 -9.12 13.20
CA GLU A 10 8.93 -10.43 13.86
C GLU A 10 8.95 -11.60 12.86
N ARG A 11 8.53 -11.36 11.61
CA ARG A 11 8.68 -12.29 10.46
C ARG A 11 9.98 -12.11 9.68
N GLY A 12 10.94 -11.36 10.21
CA GLY A 12 12.25 -11.13 9.58
C GLY A 12 12.25 -10.07 8.47
N ALA A 13 11.12 -9.39 8.21
CA ALA A 13 11.08 -8.33 7.21
C ALA A 13 11.68 -7.01 7.75
N ARG A 14 12.33 -6.24 6.88
CA ARG A 14 12.77 -4.88 7.19
C ARG A 14 11.78 -3.86 6.63
N VAL A 15 11.15 -3.07 7.49
CA VAL A 15 10.25 -1.99 7.04
C VAL A 15 11.06 -0.76 6.62
N VAL A 16 11.19 -0.56 5.31
CA VAL A 16 12.02 0.50 4.70
C VAL A 16 11.27 1.81 4.42
N GLY A 17 9.95 1.81 4.55
CA GLY A 17 9.11 2.99 4.30
C GLY A 17 7.69 2.81 4.81
N ARG A 18 6.99 3.93 5.05
CA ARG A 18 5.58 3.93 5.47
C ARG A 18 4.82 5.00 4.70
N ILE A 19 3.65 4.64 4.20
CA ILE A 19 2.75 5.56 3.51
C ILE A 19 1.39 5.55 4.19
N VAL A 20 0.89 6.75 4.46
CA VAL A 20 -0.46 6.95 4.98
C VAL A 20 -1.25 7.74 3.96
N GLN A 21 -2.39 7.17 3.54
CA GLN A 21 -3.36 7.86 2.71
C GLN A 21 -4.45 8.49 3.58
N ARG A 22 -4.42 9.82 3.68
CA ARG A 22 -5.47 10.62 4.33
C ARG A 22 -6.43 11.17 3.28
N ARG A 23 -7.72 11.24 3.60
CA ARG A 23 -8.73 11.89 2.75
C ARG A 23 -8.59 13.41 2.82
N GLY A 24 -8.97 14.13 1.77
CA GLY A 24 -9.05 15.59 1.80
C GLY A 24 -7.72 16.35 1.60
N VAL A 25 -6.57 15.68 1.69
CA VAL A 25 -5.26 16.36 1.82
C VAL A 25 -4.65 16.82 0.49
N SER A 26 -5.06 16.27 -0.65
CA SER A 26 -4.59 16.70 -1.97
C SER A 26 -5.37 17.89 -2.52
N ALA A 27 -4.82 18.61 -3.50
CA ALA A 27 -5.59 19.59 -4.28
C ALA A 27 -6.85 18.92 -4.87
N GLY A 28 -8.03 19.48 -4.57
CA GLY A 28 -9.33 18.89 -4.93
C GLY A 28 -9.75 17.65 -4.11
N GLY A 29 -8.99 17.28 -3.08
CA GLY A 29 -9.26 16.13 -2.22
C GLY A 29 -10.46 16.36 -1.28
N VAL A 30 -10.70 17.60 -0.86
CA VAL A 30 -11.85 17.99 -0.02
C VAL A 30 -13.16 17.61 -0.71
N GLY A 31 -13.31 17.93 -2.00
CA GLY A 31 -14.50 17.57 -2.79
C GLY A 31 -14.67 16.06 -3.04
N LYS A 32 -13.67 15.24 -2.70
CA LYS A 32 -13.67 13.78 -2.90
C LYS A 32 -13.76 13.02 -1.57
N MET A 33 -13.98 13.70 -0.44
CA MET A 33 -13.97 13.07 0.87
C MET A 33 -15.06 12.01 1.04
N THR A 34 -16.22 12.21 0.40
CA THR A 34 -17.38 11.29 0.46
C THR A 34 -17.32 10.16 -0.57
N LEU A 35 -16.42 10.24 -1.56
CA LEU A 35 -16.32 9.23 -2.61
C LEU A 35 -15.52 8.01 -2.13
N PRO A 36 -15.88 6.79 -2.53
CA PRO A 36 -15.06 5.62 -2.25
C PRO A 36 -13.67 5.79 -2.87
N TYR A 37 -12.65 5.19 -2.24
CA TYR A 37 -11.36 5.08 -2.91
C TYR A 37 -11.49 4.24 -4.18
N SER A 38 -10.54 4.41 -5.10
CA SER A 38 -10.46 3.63 -6.32
C SER A 38 -10.61 2.14 -6.00
N SER A 39 -11.69 1.52 -6.49
CA SER A 39 -11.91 0.08 -6.33
C SER A 39 -10.79 -0.75 -6.95
N ARG A 40 -10.06 -0.17 -7.91
CA ARG A 40 -8.93 -0.78 -8.62
C ARG A 40 -7.63 -0.80 -7.81
N THR A 41 -7.41 0.19 -6.94
CA THR A 41 -6.09 0.41 -6.33
C THR A 41 -6.11 0.69 -4.83
N LEU A 42 -7.27 0.95 -4.22
CA LEU A 42 -7.43 1.53 -2.87
C LEU A 42 -6.75 2.91 -2.66
N LEU A 43 -5.93 3.33 -3.62
CA LEU A 43 -5.13 4.53 -3.59
C LEU A 43 -5.62 5.54 -4.62
N SER A 44 -5.47 6.82 -4.32
CA SER A 44 -5.55 7.85 -5.36
C SER A 44 -4.38 7.70 -6.35
N TYR A 45 -4.50 8.23 -7.56
CA TYR A 45 -3.42 8.17 -8.55
C TYR A 45 -2.10 8.75 -8.02
N GLY A 46 -2.17 9.91 -7.34
CA GLY A 46 -1.00 10.52 -6.72
C GLY A 46 -0.35 9.63 -5.67
N LYS A 47 -1.14 8.90 -4.88
CA LYS A 47 -0.65 7.96 -3.88
C LYS A 47 -0.06 6.69 -4.49
N VAL A 48 -0.60 6.20 -5.61
CA VAL A 48 0.03 5.10 -6.37
C VAL A 48 1.44 5.52 -6.82
N ARG A 49 1.59 6.72 -7.38
CA ARG A 49 2.89 7.24 -7.81
C ARG A 49 3.86 7.41 -6.65
N GLU A 50 3.42 8.03 -5.56
CA GLU A 50 4.22 8.20 -4.34
C GLU A 50 4.70 6.85 -3.77
N THR A 51 3.84 5.82 -3.79
CA THR A 51 4.21 4.46 -3.37
C THR A 51 5.24 3.86 -4.31
N ALA A 52 5.05 3.93 -5.63
CA ALA A 52 6.00 3.39 -6.59
C ALA A 52 7.38 4.06 -6.46
N GLU A 53 7.41 5.39 -6.32
CA GLU A 53 8.64 6.15 -6.09
C GLU A 53 9.32 5.77 -4.78
N LEU A 54 8.57 5.59 -3.69
CA LEU A 54 9.15 5.16 -2.41
C LEU A 54 9.73 3.76 -2.51
N CYS A 55 9.02 2.82 -3.14
CA CYS A 55 9.51 1.47 -3.38
C CYS A 55 10.81 1.48 -4.19
N ALA A 56 10.89 2.31 -5.24
CA ALA A 56 12.11 2.43 -6.04
C ALA A 56 13.27 3.02 -5.23
N ARG A 57 13.06 4.12 -4.50
CA ARG A 57 14.11 4.79 -3.72
C ARG A 57 14.65 3.95 -2.55
N THR A 58 13.81 3.08 -1.99
CA THR A 58 14.15 2.26 -0.82
C THR A 58 14.52 0.83 -1.17
N GLU A 59 14.52 0.50 -2.48
CA GLU A 59 14.73 -0.85 -3.00
C GLU A 59 13.79 -1.87 -2.35
N ALA A 60 12.56 -1.46 -2.04
CA ALA A 60 11.61 -2.33 -1.36
C ALA A 60 11.26 -3.55 -2.22
N ASP A 61 11.34 -4.73 -1.62
CA ASP A 61 10.98 -5.98 -2.29
C ASP A 61 9.47 -6.11 -2.54
N ALA A 62 8.66 -5.55 -1.65
CA ALA A 62 7.20 -5.58 -1.75
C ALA A 62 6.54 -4.39 -1.07
N ALA A 63 5.33 -4.05 -1.52
CA ALA A 63 4.41 -3.14 -0.84
C ALA A 63 3.37 -3.95 -0.05
N VAL A 64 3.33 -3.74 1.27
CA VAL A 64 2.37 -4.42 2.17
C VAL A 64 1.20 -3.49 2.47
N PHE A 65 -0.01 -3.95 2.19
CA PHE A 65 -1.26 -3.25 2.46
C PHE A 65 -1.91 -3.78 3.74
N LEU A 66 -2.24 -2.88 4.67
CA LEU A 66 -2.93 -3.26 5.92
C LEU A 66 -4.36 -3.73 5.65
N THR A 67 -5.04 -3.15 4.66
CA THR A 67 -6.35 -3.59 4.22
C THR A 67 -6.19 -4.80 3.29
N PRO A 68 -6.99 -5.87 3.45
CA PRO A 68 -7.00 -7.00 2.53
C PRO A 68 -7.20 -6.54 1.09
N LEU A 69 -6.31 -6.99 0.20
CA LEU A 69 -6.42 -6.72 -1.22
C LEU A 69 -7.41 -7.70 -1.85
N THR A 70 -8.35 -7.16 -2.63
CA THR A 70 -9.20 -7.98 -3.50
C THR A 70 -8.36 -8.62 -4.61
N GLU A 71 -8.85 -9.70 -5.23
CA GLU A 71 -8.18 -10.36 -6.34
C GLU A 71 -7.80 -9.37 -7.47
N ARG A 72 -8.74 -8.50 -7.83
CA ARG A 72 -8.52 -7.43 -8.82
C ARG A 72 -7.35 -6.51 -8.42
N GLN A 73 -7.25 -6.15 -7.15
CA GLN A 73 -6.19 -5.26 -6.66
C GLN A 73 -4.84 -5.97 -6.64
N ARG A 74 -4.80 -7.25 -6.24
CA ARG A 74 -3.60 -8.09 -6.29
C ARG A 74 -3.04 -8.21 -7.71
N HIS A 75 -3.91 -8.19 -8.73
CA HIS A 75 -3.47 -8.21 -10.12
C HIS A 75 -2.99 -6.84 -10.63
N VAL A 76 -3.68 -5.76 -10.27
CA VAL A 76 -3.41 -4.44 -10.85
C VAL A 76 -2.29 -3.68 -10.13
N LEU A 77 -2.21 -3.77 -8.80
CA LEU A 77 -1.23 -3.01 -8.02
C LEU A 77 0.22 -3.34 -8.40
N PRO A 78 0.64 -4.61 -8.59
CA PRO A 78 2.03 -4.89 -8.93
C PRO A 78 2.49 -4.22 -10.23
N ARG A 79 1.59 -4.17 -11.23
CA ARG A 79 1.85 -3.49 -12.51
C ARG A 79 2.04 -1.98 -12.36
N LEU A 80 1.35 -1.37 -11.39
CA LEU A 80 1.44 0.07 -11.14
C LEU A 80 2.60 0.45 -10.23
N LEU A 81 2.98 -0.42 -9.29
CA LEU A 81 4.05 -0.17 -8.33
C LEU A 81 5.42 -0.61 -8.83
N GLY A 82 5.47 -1.50 -9.82
CA GLY A 82 6.70 -2.16 -10.26
C GLY A 82 7.26 -3.15 -9.23
N ARG A 83 6.48 -3.47 -8.19
CA ARG A 83 6.83 -4.37 -7.08
C ARG A 83 5.61 -5.19 -6.67
N PRO A 84 5.78 -6.41 -6.13
CA PRO A 84 4.70 -7.17 -5.51
C PRO A 84 3.88 -6.33 -4.52
N ALA A 85 2.56 -6.51 -4.55
CA ALA A 85 1.63 -5.90 -3.62
C ALA A 85 0.85 -7.02 -2.89
N VAL A 86 0.98 -7.07 -1.57
CA VAL A 86 0.43 -8.15 -0.74
C VAL A 86 -0.37 -7.58 0.44
N SER A 87 -1.33 -8.33 0.96
CA SER A 87 -2.02 -7.94 2.20
C SER A 87 -1.18 -8.37 3.39
N LEU A 88 -1.21 -7.58 4.47
CA LEU A 88 -0.55 -7.95 5.73
C LEU A 88 -1.04 -9.32 6.22
N ALA A 89 -2.35 -9.58 6.14
CA ALA A 89 -2.91 -10.86 6.54
C ALA A 89 -2.26 -12.04 5.81
N ASP A 90 -2.02 -11.93 4.50
CA ASP A 90 -1.40 -13.00 3.72
C ASP A 90 0.05 -13.28 4.19
N VAL A 91 0.81 -12.22 4.50
CA VAL A 91 2.18 -12.32 5.02
C VAL A 91 2.21 -12.96 6.41
N LEU A 92 1.21 -12.65 7.24
CA LEU A 92 1.12 -13.19 8.60
C LEU A 92 0.60 -14.63 8.63
N THR A 93 -0.03 -15.12 7.57
CA THR A 93 -0.47 -16.53 7.47
C THR A 93 0.49 -17.41 6.69
N ALA A 94 1.49 -16.82 6.02
CA ALA A 94 2.57 -17.58 5.39
C ALA A 94 3.53 -18.08 6.48
N ASP A 95 3.78 -19.40 6.48
CA ASP A 95 4.74 -20.09 7.35
C ASP A 95 6.16 -19.97 6.82
#